data_AF-A0A257HXB9-F1
#
_entry.id   AF-A0A257HXB9-F1
#
_cell.length_a   1.000
_cell.length_b   1.000
_cell.length_c   1.000
_cell.angle_alpha   90.00
_cell.angle_beta   90.00
_cell.angle_gamma   90.00
#
_symmetry.space_group_name_H-M   'P 1'
#
loop_
_entity.id
_entity.type
_entity.pdbx_description
1 polymer ?
#
loop_
_entity_poly.entity_id
_entity_poly.type
_entity_poly.pdbx_seq_one_letter_code
_entity_poly.pdbx_strand_id
1 'polypeptide(L)'
;MKRFLFLLLVLLSMQVTAQRKAERKAEPAALSPIAQIEASIKDYALGILNATEMVDRFRADSLFTRGLVQALRQPNSFQYKFDSLTTISQLYAPDSSFRIFTWQVMKDFSSYRQHGAIQMRTTDGSLKLFPLFDHSDYSDNPFDSIRTPANWIGAVYYNIVQKSFNNKQFYTLLGYDESNARSTKKWMEVLHFDAQGKPLFGGKFFTYTQDSIKPAQPAFRFCLEFKKQAGAKFNYDPELDKIVFAHLVSETGEVKERFSLIPYGTYEGFRWQNGKWIHEKNVDEVDPKPVPINQ
;
A
#
# COMPACT_ATOMS: atom_id res chain seq x y z
N MET A 1 -46.75 -64.92 52.26
CA MET A 1 -46.38 -63.60 51.70
C MET A 1 -46.25 -62.64 52.88
N LYS A 2 -45.01 -62.28 53.19
CA LYS A 2 -44.55 -61.82 54.51
C LYS A 2 -44.26 -60.31 54.48
N ARG A 3 -44.76 -59.59 55.51
CA ARG A 3 -44.05 -58.63 56.40
C ARG A 3 -43.43 -57.39 55.71
N PHE A 4 -43.43 -56.14 56.19
CA PHE A 4 -43.44 -55.47 57.51
C PHE A 4 -43.52 -53.94 57.17
N LEU A 5 -44.31 -53.09 57.84
CA LEU A 5 -44.02 -52.32 59.07
C LEU A 5 -42.98 -51.18 58.94
N PHE A 6 -43.29 -50.06 59.64
CA PHE A 6 -42.49 -48.87 60.05
C PHE A 6 -42.57 -47.60 59.17
N LEU A 7 -43.21 -46.48 59.59
CA LEU A 7 -42.93 -45.48 60.64
C LEU A 7 -41.76 -44.51 60.34
N LEU A 8 -42.06 -43.21 60.50
CA LEU A 8 -41.22 -42.10 60.99
C LEU A 8 -40.32 -41.30 60.01
N LEU A 9 -40.79 -40.08 59.69
CA LEU A 9 -40.13 -38.78 59.90
C LEU A 9 -38.58 -38.73 59.90
N VAL A 10 -37.95 -38.25 58.81
CA VAL A 10 -36.67 -37.53 58.88
C VAL A 10 -36.61 -36.44 57.79
N LEU A 11 -36.67 -35.19 58.27
CA LEU A 11 -36.07 -34.02 57.64
C LEU A 11 -34.61 -34.32 57.27
N LEU A 12 -34.26 -34.31 55.99
CA LEU A 12 -32.86 -34.24 55.58
C LEU A 12 -32.65 -33.10 54.59
N SER A 13 -32.32 -31.95 55.18
CA SER A 13 -31.39 -30.94 54.69
C SER A 13 -31.27 -30.76 53.17
N MET A 14 -31.84 -29.65 52.70
CA MET A 14 -31.34 -28.92 51.54
C MET A 14 -29.81 -28.75 51.65
N GLN A 15 -29.06 -29.53 50.90
CA GLN A 15 -27.74 -29.10 50.46
C GLN A 15 -27.91 -28.47 49.09
N VAL A 16 -28.13 -27.16 49.09
CA VAL A 16 -27.86 -26.33 47.92
C VAL A 16 -26.36 -26.42 47.70
N THR A 17 -25.93 -27.33 46.83
CA THR A 17 -24.61 -27.24 46.22
C THR A 17 -24.65 -26.01 45.33
N ALA A 18 -24.26 -24.87 45.90
CA ALA A 18 -23.81 -23.73 45.13
C ALA A 18 -22.65 -24.24 44.27
N GLN A 19 -22.94 -24.63 43.03
CA GLN A 19 -21.91 -24.72 42.01
C GLN A 19 -21.32 -23.33 41.89
N ARG A 20 -20.21 -23.09 42.60
CA ARG A 20 -19.25 -22.08 42.18
C ARG A 20 -18.86 -22.48 40.76
N LYS A 21 -19.55 -21.92 39.76
CA LYS A 21 -18.96 -21.71 38.44
C LYS A 21 -17.72 -20.89 38.75
N ALA A 22 -16.58 -21.57 38.84
CA ALA A 22 -15.32 -20.90 38.66
C ALA A 22 -15.49 -20.15 37.33
N GLU A 23 -15.56 -18.82 37.41
CA GLU A 23 -15.34 -17.97 36.26
C GLU A 23 -13.95 -18.38 35.76
N ARG A 24 -13.92 -19.26 34.75
CA ARG A 24 -12.73 -19.45 33.94
C ARG A 24 -12.48 -18.07 33.37
N LYS A 25 -11.56 -17.33 34.00
CA LYS A 25 -10.87 -16.22 33.37
C LYS A 25 -10.50 -16.73 32.00
N ALA A 26 -11.13 -16.22 30.95
CA ALA A 26 -10.85 -16.65 29.60
C ALA A 26 -9.33 -16.48 29.42
N GLU A 27 -8.61 -17.59 29.27
CA GLU A 27 -7.23 -17.49 28.80
C GLU A 27 -7.27 -16.67 27.52
N PRO A 28 -6.39 -15.66 27.35
CA PRO A 28 -6.35 -14.92 26.11
C PRO A 28 -6.18 -15.93 24.98
N ALA A 29 -7.12 -15.91 24.02
CA ALA A 29 -7.11 -16.83 22.89
C ALA A 29 -5.73 -16.76 22.23
N ALA A 30 -5.08 -17.91 22.06
CA ALA A 30 -3.77 -17.98 21.44
C ALA A 30 -3.81 -17.29 20.07
N LEU A 31 -2.84 -16.40 19.81
CA LEU A 31 -2.73 -15.68 18.55
C LEU A 31 -2.66 -16.68 17.38
N SER A 32 -3.31 -16.34 16.26
CA SER A 32 -3.17 -17.12 15.03
C SER A 32 -1.70 -17.20 14.59
N PRO A 33 -1.29 -18.22 13.82
CA PRO A 33 0.09 -18.32 13.34
C PRO A 33 0.57 -17.06 12.60
N ILE A 34 -0.30 -16.43 11.81
CA ILE A 34 0.02 -15.17 11.10
C ILE A 34 0.27 -14.03 12.10
N ALA A 35 -0.56 -13.90 13.13
CA ALA A 35 -0.42 -12.85 14.13
C ALA A 35 0.87 -13.03 14.98
N GLN A 36 1.28 -14.27 15.25
CA GLN A 36 2.56 -14.55 15.91
C GLN A 36 3.75 -14.12 15.03
N ILE A 37 3.70 -14.43 13.73
CA ILE A 37 4.75 -14.00 12.78
C ILE A 37 4.77 -12.47 12.68
N GLU A 38 3.62 -11.82 12.50
CA GLU A 38 3.52 -10.36 12.47
C GLU A 38 4.16 -9.73 13.72
N ALA A 39 3.82 -10.23 14.90
CA ALA A 39 4.36 -9.74 16.16
C ALA A 39 5.90 -9.83 16.23
N SER A 40 6.50 -10.83 15.56
CA SER A 40 7.95 -11.01 15.49
C SER A 40 8.66 -10.16 14.42
N ILE A 41 7.93 -9.66 13.42
CA ILE A 41 8.52 -8.86 12.32
C ILE A 41 8.23 -7.36 12.44
N LYS A 42 7.28 -6.94 13.29
CA LYS A 42 6.90 -5.54 13.45
C LYS A 42 8.08 -4.62 13.81
N ASP A 43 8.98 -5.09 14.66
CA ASP A 43 10.12 -4.28 15.11
C ASP A 43 11.17 -4.16 13.99
N TYR A 44 11.27 -5.17 13.12
CA TYR A 44 12.07 -5.06 11.90
C TYR A 44 11.45 -4.07 10.90
N ALA A 45 10.12 -4.05 10.74
CA ALA A 45 9.46 -3.05 9.91
C ALA A 45 9.74 -1.61 10.37
N LEU A 46 9.76 -1.37 11.69
CA LEU A 46 10.16 -0.09 12.26
C LEU A 46 11.67 0.19 12.04
N GLY A 47 12.51 -0.84 12.21
CA GLY A 47 13.95 -0.75 12.02
C GLY A 47 14.39 -0.37 10.61
N ILE A 48 13.61 -0.73 9.58
CA ILE A 48 13.88 -0.33 8.18
C ILE A 48 13.93 1.20 8.05
N LEU A 49 13.03 1.91 8.73
CA LEU A 49 12.91 3.36 8.65
C LEU A 49 13.78 4.08 9.69
N ASN A 50 13.80 3.55 10.93
CA ASN A 50 14.28 4.31 12.09
C ASN A 50 15.71 3.96 12.52
N ALA A 51 16.30 2.87 12.03
CA ALA A 51 17.66 2.52 12.43
C ALA A 51 18.68 3.54 11.90
N THR A 52 19.59 3.97 12.79
CA THR A 52 20.61 4.99 12.50
C THR A 52 21.58 4.52 11.44
N GLU A 53 22.12 3.30 11.60
CA GLU A 53 23.14 2.75 10.72
C GLU A 53 22.52 2.07 9.50
N MET A 54 23.13 2.29 8.34
CA MET A 54 22.74 1.66 7.07
C MET A 54 22.65 0.14 7.22
N VAL A 55 23.68 -0.48 7.82
CA VAL A 55 23.77 -1.94 8.01
C VAL A 55 22.59 -2.49 8.80
N ASP A 56 22.13 -1.76 9.82
CA ASP A 56 21.02 -2.19 10.65
C ASP A 56 19.68 -2.05 9.91
N ARG A 57 19.50 -1.00 9.09
CA ARG A 57 18.34 -0.88 8.19
C ARG A 57 18.26 -2.04 7.22
N PHE A 58 19.37 -2.41 6.57
CA PHE A 58 19.42 -3.56 5.65
C PHE A 58 19.20 -4.90 6.36
N ARG A 59 19.74 -5.06 7.57
CA ARG A 59 19.49 -6.26 8.37
C ARG A 59 18.01 -6.37 8.73
N ALA A 60 17.39 -5.27 9.16
CA ALA A 60 15.97 -5.19 9.47
C ALA A 60 15.13 -5.51 8.22
N ASP A 61 15.43 -4.90 7.07
CA ASP A 61 14.76 -5.18 5.79
C ASP A 61 14.84 -6.66 5.40
N SER A 62 16.01 -7.29 5.52
CA SER A 62 16.20 -8.72 5.21
C SER A 62 15.42 -9.64 6.14
N LEU A 63 15.40 -9.33 7.45
CA LEU A 63 14.65 -10.10 8.45
C LEU A 63 13.13 -9.92 8.27
N PHE A 64 12.69 -8.69 8.09
CA PHE A 64 11.31 -8.34 7.78
C PHE A 64 10.82 -9.07 6.53
N THR A 65 11.54 -8.96 5.42
CA THR A 65 11.15 -9.57 4.12
C THR A 65 10.95 -11.07 4.25
N ARG A 66 11.88 -11.78 4.92
CA ARG A 66 11.77 -13.22 5.15
C ARG A 66 10.54 -13.57 5.99
N GLY A 67 10.32 -12.84 7.08
CA GLY A 67 9.18 -13.09 7.96
C GLY A 67 7.84 -12.72 7.33
N LEU A 68 7.77 -11.65 6.53
CA LEU A 68 6.59 -11.31 5.73
C LEU A 68 6.26 -12.45 4.77
N VAL A 69 7.24 -12.98 4.01
CA VAL A 69 7.01 -14.13 3.12
C VAL A 69 6.52 -15.37 3.90
N GLN A 70 7.05 -15.62 5.10
CA GLN A 70 6.56 -16.71 5.96
C GLN A 70 5.10 -16.49 6.41
N ALA A 71 4.72 -15.26 6.75
CA ALA A 71 3.35 -14.90 7.10
C ALA A 71 2.40 -15.07 5.89
N LEU A 72 2.83 -14.63 4.70
CA LEU A 72 2.04 -14.72 3.48
C LEU A 72 1.82 -16.17 3.03
N ARG A 73 2.72 -17.10 3.37
CA ARG A 73 2.56 -18.54 3.09
C ARG A 73 1.48 -19.22 3.95
N GLN A 74 1.07 -18.61 5.05
CA GLN A 74 0.00 -19.17 5.86
C GLN A 74 -1.33 -19.14 5.08
N PRO A 75 -2.18 -20.17 5.23
CA PRO A 75 -3.49 -20.21 4.58
C PRO A 75 -4.33 -18.96 4.90
N ASN A 76 -5.08 -18.48 3.91
CA ASN A 76 -5.96 -17.30 4.03
C ASN A 76 -5.26 -15.99 4.43
N SER A 77 -3.94 -15.91 4.29
CA SER A 77 -3.18 -14.69 4.61
C SER A 77 -3.67 -13.45 3.86
N PHE A 78 -4.27 -13.62 2.68
CA PHE A 78 -4.84 -12.53 1.88
C PHE A 78 -5.83 -11.66 2.67
N GLN A 79 -6.62 -12.22 3.59
CA GLN A 79 -7.61 -11.45 4.37
C GLN A 79 -7.00 -10.78 5.62
N TYR A 80 -5.79 -11.17 6.00
CA TYR A 80 -5.15 -10.70 7.21
C TYR A 80 -4.54 -9.31 6.99
N LYS A 81 -4.94 -8.30 7.77
CA LYS A 81 -4.63 -6.90 7.47
C LYS A 81 -3.23 -6.41 7.86
N PHE A 82 -2.51 -7.13 8.72
CA PHE A 82 -1.19 -6.71 9.23
C PHE A 82 -1.18 -5.30 9.84
N ASP A 83 -2.15 -5.01 10.71
CA ASP A 83 -2.39 -3.66 11.25
C ASP A 83 -1.20 -3.10 12.06
N SER A 84 -0.26 -3.93 12.54
CA SER A 84 0.92 -3.45 13.28
C SER A 84 2.09 -3.04 12.37
N LEU A 85 2.07 -3.38 11.08
CA LEU A 85 3.12 -3.04 10.11
C LEU A 85 2.97 -1.60 9.58
N THR A 86 2.94 -0.63 10.48
CA THR A 86 2.58 0.78 10.20
C THR A 86 3.50 1.51 9.21
N THR A 87 4.75 1.08 9.06
CA THR A 87 5.74 1.66 8.13
C THR A 87 5.73 1.00 6.75
N ILE A 88 4.91 -0.03 6.56
CA ILE A 88 4.82 -0.81 5.34
C ILE A 88 3.49 -0.47 4.69
N SER A 89 3.52 0.05 3.48
CA SER A 89 2.27 0.26 2.75
C SER A 89 1.68 -1.09 2.35
N GLN A 90 0.39 -1.25 2.61
CA GLN A 90 -0.41 -2.39 2.18
C GLN A 90 -1.73 -1.88 1.60
N LEU A 91 -1.94 -2.11 0.31
CA LEU A 91 -3.14 -1.67 -0.38
C LEU A 91 -3.84 -2.85 -1.04
N TYR A 92 -5.14 -2.98 -0.81
CA TYR A 92 -6.00 -3.86 -1.59
C TYR A 92 -6.43 -3.15 -2.87
N ALA A 93 -6.46 -3.88 -3.98
CA ALA A 93 -7.19 -3.41 -5.16
C ALA A 93 -8.67 -3.15 -4.78
N PRO A 94 -9.35 -2.15 -5.38
CA PRO A 94 -10.74 -1.85 -5.05
C PRO A 94 -11.70 -3.04 -5.22
N ASP A 95 -11.44 -3.94 -6.18
CA ASP A 95 -12.18 -5.19 -6.38
C ASP A 95 -11.64 -6.39 -5.58
N SER A 96 -10.66 -6.16 -4.70
CA SER A 96 -10.05 -7.18 -3.87
C SER A 96 -9.33 -8.31 -4.65
N SER A 97 -9.06 -8.15 -5.94
CA SER A 97 -8.41 -9.18 -6.78
C SER A 97 -6.95 -9.44 -6.40
N PHE A 98 -6.26 -8.43 -5.88
CA PHE A 98 -4.92 -8.53 -5.33
C PHE A 98 -4.73 -7.53 -4.19
N ARG A 99 -3.61 -7.64 -3.51
CA ARG A 99 -3.06 -6.57 -2.69
C ARG A 99 -1.57 -6.39 -2.99
N ILE A 100 -1.08 -5.17 -2.77
CA ILE A 100 0.31 -4.81 -2.98
C ILE A 100 0.90 -4.32 -1.67
N PHE A 101 2.09 -4.84 -1.36
CA PHE A 101 2.94 -4.37 -0.29
C PHE A 101 4.07 -3.56 -0.89
N THR A 102 4.37 -2.38 -0.34
CA THR A 102 5.55 -1.60 -0.72
C THR A 102 6.15 -0.88 0.46
N TRP A 103 7.48 -0.86 0.51
CA TRP A 103 8.26 -0.10 1.48
C TRP A 103 9.57 0.33 0.85
N GLN A 104 10.35 1.12 1.56
CA GLN A 104 11.65 1.58 1.09
C GLN A 104 12.67 1.55 2.21
N VAL A 105 13.91 1.26 1.85
CA VAL A 105 15.07 1.31 2.73
C VAL A 105 16.00 2.41 2.25
N MET A 106 16.37 3.32 3.14
CA MET A 106 17.37 4.35 2.83
C MET A 106 18.75 3.68 2.78
N LYS A 107 19.41 3.74 1.63
CA LYS A 107 20.82 3.33 1.55
C LYS A 107 21.66 4.37 2.28
N ASP A 108 21.63 5.59 1.74
CA ASP A 108 22.30 6.78 2.26
C ASP A 108 21.43 8.02 1.97
N PHE A 109 21.95 9.22 2.23
CA PHE A 109 21.23 10.48 1.94
C PHE A 109 21.02 10.76 0.44
N SER A 110 21.63 9.97 -0.44
CA SER A 110 21.55 10.14 -1.88
C SER A 110 20.50 9.24 -2.54
N SER A 111 20.15 8.10 -1.93
CA SER A 111 19.27 7.12 -2.57
C SER A 111 18.48 6.24 -1.59
N TYR A 112 17.33 5.79 -2.08
CA TYR A 112 16.47 4.80 -1.45
C TYR A 112 16.36 3.59 -2.38
N ARG A 113 16.13 2.42 -1.80
CA ARG A 113 15.74 1.22 -2.53
C ARG A 113 14.33 0.83 -2.14
N GLN A 114 13.48 0.61 -3.13
CA GLN A 114 12.09 0.23 -2.91
C GLN A 114 11.93 -1.27 -3.03
N HIS A 115 11.16 -1.85 -2.12
CA HIS A 115 10.81 -3.26 -2.14
C HIS A 115 9.30 -3.37 -2.25
N GLY A 116 8.83 -4.45 -2.87
CA GLY A 116 7.40 -4.71 -2.91
C GLY A 116 7.04 -6.14 -3.28
N ALA A 117 5.77 -6.46 -3.09
CA ALA A 117 5.21 -7.74 -3.51
C ALA A 117 3.72 -7.59 -3.81
N ILE A 118 3.26 -8.22 -4.90
CA ILE A 118 1.84 -8.37 -5.18
C ILE A 118 1.41 -9.76 -4.75
N GLN A 119 0.45 -9.84 -3.84
CA GLN A 119 -0.24 -11.09 -3.51
C GLN A 119 -1.58 -11.12 -4.22
N MET A 120 -1.81 -12.15 -5.04
CA MET A 120 -3.09 -12.37 -5.69
C MET A 120 -4.07 -13.04 -4.73
N ARG A 121 -5.36 -12.72 -4.85
CA ARG A 121 -6.43 -13.49 -4.21
C ARG A 121 -6.58 -14.83 -4.94
N THR A 122 -6.54 -15.93 -4.19
CA THR A 122 -6.77 -17.29 -4.69
C THR A 122 -8.01 -17.87 -4.02
N THR A 123 -8.75 -18.73 -4.73
CA THR A 123 -9.98 -19.34 -4.21
C THR A 123 -9.74 -20.43 -3.19
N ASP A 124 -8.60 -21.12 -3.29
CA ASP A 124 -8.17 -22.20 -2.39
C ASP A 124 -7.33 -21.68 -1.20
N GLY A 125 -7.08 -20.37 -1.13
CA GLY A 125 -6.27 -19.75 -0.09
C GLY A 125 -4.76 -19.99 -0.25
N SER A 126 -4.31 -20.57 -1.37
CA SER A 126 -2.89 -20.78 -1.68
C SER A 126 -2.15 -19.45 -1.94
N LEU A 127 -0.85 -19.42 -1.66
CA LEU A 127 -0.05 -18.24 -1.93
C LEU A 127 0.30 -18.13 -3.43
N LYS A 128 -0.25 -17.11 -4.10
CA LYS A 128 0.24 -16.63 -5.40
C LYS A 128 0.87 -15.24 -5.21
N LEU A 129 2.19 -15.17 -5.31
CA LEU A 129 2.99 -13.97 -4.99
C LEU A 129 3.89 -13.58 -6.16
N PHE A 130 3.95 -12.29 -6.46
CA PHE A 130 4.90 -11.69 -7.39
C PHE A 130 5.84 -10.74 -6.63
N PRO A 131 7.09 -11.12 -6.33
CA PRO A 131 8.06 -10.22 -5.72
C PRO A 131 8.48 -9.14 -6.72
N LEU A 132 8.51 -7.87 -6.27
CA LEU A 132 8.91 -6.73 -7.08
C LEU A 132 10.36 -6.35 -6.79
N PHE A 133 11.18 -6.33 -7.83
CA PHE A 133 12.59 -5.97 -7.78
C PHE A 133 12.77 -4.60 -8.40
N ASP A 134 13.19 -3.65 -7.55
CA ASP A 134 13.43 -2.28 -7.96
C ASP A 134 14.67 -2.16 -8.85
N HIS A 135 14.45 -1.58 -10.01
CA HIS A 135 15.41 -1.38 -11.09
C HIS A 135 15.67 0.10 -11.36
N SER A 136 15.22 0.99 -10.48
CA SER A 136 15.34 2.45 -10.67
C SER A 136 16.79 2.90 -10.82
N ASP A 137 17.71 2.36 -10.01
CA ASP A 137 19.15 2.66 -10.08
C ASP A 137 19.83 2.19 -11.37
N TYR A 138 19.21 1.26 -12.10
CA TYR A 138 19.76 0.64 -13.30
C TYR A 138 19.04 1.08 -14.57
N SER A 139 18.14 2.07 -14.46
CA SER A 139 17.32 2.57 -15.56
C SER A 139 17.71 4.01 -15.92
N ASP A 140 18.32 4.19 -17.10
CA ASP A 140 18.63 5.53 -17.62
C ASP A 140 17.35 6.35 -17.89
N ASN A 141 16.27 5.67 -18.25
CA ASN A 141 14.96 6.28 -18.48
C ASN A 141 13.84 5.43 -17.87
N PRO A 142 13.26 5.83 -16.72
CA PRO A 142 12.17 5.08 -16.11
C PRO A 142 10.86 5.18 -16.90
N PHE A 143 10.73 6.10 -17.87
CA PHE A 143 9.46 6.42 -18.54
C PHE A 143 9.24 5.69 -19.87
N ASP A 144 10.19 4.87 -20.33
CA ASP A 144 10.29 4.44 -21.73
C ASP A 144 9.51 3.17 -22.10
N SER A 145 9.15 2.35 -21.12
CA SER A 145 8.71 0.98 -21.38
C SER A 145 7.82 0.39 -20.29
N ILE A 146 7.11 -0.68 -20.68
CA ILE A 146 6.40 -1.55 -19.74
C ILE A 146 7.44 -2.30 -18.92
N ARG A 147 7.23 -2.36 -17.60
CA ARG A 147 8.06 -3.11 -16.67
C ARG A 147 7.30 -4.32 -16.14
N THR A 148 8.05 -5.27 -15.62
CA THR A 148 7.60 -6.51 -15.00
C THR A 148 8.05 -6.51 -13.54
N PRO A 149 7.65 -7.49 -12.71
CA PRO A 149 8.19 -7.63 -11.36
C PRO A 149 9.73 -7.67 -11.30
N ALA A 150 10.40 -8.16 -12.35
CA ALA A 150 11.86 -8.30 -12.37
C ALA A 150 12.61 -6.99 -12.64
N ASN A 151 11.93 -5.95 -13.13
CA ASN A 151 12.54 -4.67 -13.49
C ASN A 151 11.62 -3.48 -13.18
N TRP A 152 10.92 -3.56 -12.06
CA TRP A 152 9.94 -2.57 -11.61
C TRP A 152 10.62 -1.24 -11.26
N ILE A 153 9.95 -0.12 -11.52
CA ILE A 153 10.41 1.20 -11.06
C ILE A 153 9.78 1.45 -9.70
N GLY A 154 10.63 1.49 -8.67
CA GLY A 154 10.26 1.52 -7.28
C GLY A 154 9.43 2.72 -6.85
N ALA A 155 8.33 2.45 -6.13
CA ALA A 155 7.60 3.48 -5.37
C ALA A 155 6.88 2.85 -4.16
N VAL A 156 6.69 3.62 -3.10
CA VAL A 156 5.78 3.27 -2.00
C VAL A 156 4.38 3.74 -2.37
N TYR A 157 3.49 2.81 -2.71
CA TYR A 157 2.14 3.16 -3.15
C TYR A 157 1.25 3.55 -1.98
N TYR A 158 0.41 4.57 -2.14
CA TYR A 158 -0.55 5.00 -1.11
C TYR A 158 -2.01 4.99 -1.61
N ASN A 159 -2.24 4.79 -2.91
CA ASN A 159 -3.59 4.65 -3.45
C ASN A 159 -3.62 3.77 -4.72
N ILE A 160 -4.77 3.16 -4.98
CA ILE A 160 -5.07 2.38 -6.19
C ILE A 160 -6.41 2.84 -6.76
N VAL A 161 -6.40 3.37 -7.98
CA VAL A 161 -7.61 3.75 -8.71
C VAL A 161 -7.91 2.68 -9.75
N GLN A 162 -9.06 2.01 -9.63
CA GLN A 162 -9.49 1.02 -10.59
C GLN A 162 -10.34 1.66 -11.70
N LYS A 163 -10.02 1.35 -12.95
CA LYS A 163 -10.80 1.71 -14.14
C LYS A 163 -10.94 0.50 -15.05
N SER A 164 -11.94 0.51 -15.93
CA SER A 164 -12.15 -0.52 -16.94
C SER A 164 -12.17 0.07 -18.35
N PHE A 165 -11.72 -0.71 -19.32
CA PHE A 165 -11.83 -0.39 -20.74
C PHE A 165 -11.73 -1.66 -21.58
N ASN A 166 -12.62 -1.84 -22.56
CA ASN A 166 -12.69 -3.04 -23.42
C ASN A 166 -12.60 -4.36 -22.63
N ASN A 167 -13.41 -4.47 -21.56
CA ASN A 167 -13.50 -5.63 -20.67
C ASN A 167 -12.18 -6.01 -19.97
N LYS A 168 -11.22 -5.08 -19.90
CA LYS A 168 -9.98 -5.22 -19.12
C LYS A 168 -9.97 -4.24 -17.96
N GLN A 169 -9.48 -4.71 -16.82
CA GLN A 169 -9.29 -3.91 -15.62
C GLN A 169 -7.89 -3.29 -15.61
N PHE A 170 -7.81 -2.02 -15.22
CA PHE A 170 -6.60 -1.24 -15.08
C PHE A 170 -6.54 -0.64 -13.68
N TYR A 171 -5.38 -0.73 -13.04
CA TYR A 171 -5.17 -0.29 -11.66
C TYR A 171 -4.11 0.80 -11.67
N THR A 172 -4.52 2.04 -11.54
CA THR A 172 -3.59 3.16 -11.46
C THR A 172 -3.07 3.27 -10.04
N LEU A 173 -1.79 2.97 -9.86
CA LEU A 173 -1.07 3.05 -8.61
C LEU A 173 -0.53 4.46 -8.44
N LEU A 174 -0.83 5.09 -7.31
CA LEU A 174 -0.26 6.38 -6.91
C LEU A 174 0.82 6.14 -5.88
N GLY A 175 2.05 6.54 -6.22
CA GLY A 175 3.26 6.20 -5.51
C GLY A 175 4.02 7.41 -4.99
N TYR A 176 4.76 7.19 -3.92
CA TYR A 176 5.69 8.12 -3.31
C TYR A 176 7.10 7.55 -3.38
N ASP A 177 8.06 8.39 -3.71
CA ASP A 177 9.48 8.05 -3.69
C ASP A 177 10.24 9.22 -3.04
N GLU A 178 11.00 8.90 -1.99
CA GLU A 178 11.84 9.90 -1.31
C GLU A 178 12.93 10.46 -2.21
N SER A 179 13.26 9.83 -3.34
CA SER A 179 14.27 10.30 -4.30
C SER A 179 15.65 10.50 -3.65
N ASN A 180 15.96 11.70 -3.15
CA ASN A 180 17.24 12.07 -2.53
C ASN A 180 17.03 13.17 -1.46
N ALA A 181 18.11 13.67 -0.84
CA ALA A 181 18.04 14.71 0.18
C ALA A 181 17.31 16.01 -0.23
N ARG A 182 17.23 16.34 -1.53
CA ARG A 182 16.75 17.64 -2.02
C ARG A 182 15.36 17.60 -2.66
N SER A 183 14.93 16.42 -3.10
CA SER A 183 13.72 16.26 -3.90
C SER A 183 12.85 15.12 -3.40
N THR A 184 11.60 15.11 -3.83
CA THR A 184 10.63 14.04 -3.64
C THR A 184 9.93 13.79 -4.96
N LYS A 185 9.54 12.54 -5.22
CA LYS A 185 8.79 12.15 -6.42
C LYS A 185 7.40 11.62 -6.05
N LYS A 186 6.40 11.97 -6.87
CA LYS A 186 5.08 11.36 -6.88
C LYS A 186 4.87 10.66 -8.22
N TRP A 187 4.60 9.37 -8.15
CA TRP A 187 4.44 8.49 -9.31
C TRP A 187 2.96 8.20 -9.56
N MET A 188 2.60 8.08 -10.84
CA MET A 188 1.34 7.57 -11.31
C MET A 188 1.61 6.55 -12.40
N GLU A 189 1.24 5.30 -12.14
CA GLU A 189 1.59 4.16 -12.99
C GLU A 189 0.40 3.23 -13.12
N VAL A 190 0.14 2.73 -14.32
CA VAL A 190 -0.95 1.78 -14.54
C VAL A 190 -0.42 0.36 -14.45
N LEU A 191 -0.88 -0.37 -13.44
CA LEU A 191 -0.75 -1.82 -13.32
C LEU A 191 -1.90 -2.49 -14.09
N HIS A 192 -1.56 -3.47 -14.92
CA HIS A 192 -2.48 -4.39 -15.58
C HIS A 192 -1.87 -5.79 -15.58
N PHE A 193 -2.61 -6.79 -16.02
CA PHE A 193 -2.15 -8.18 -16.04
C PHE A 193 -2.18 -8.72 -17.47
N ASP A 194 -1.14 -9.48 -17.83
CA ASP A 194 -1.12 -10.22 -19.10
C ASP A 194 -2.11 -11.40 -19.11
N ALA A 195 -2.20 -12.10 -20.24
CA ALA A 195 -3.10 -13.24 -20.39
C ALA A 195 -2.78 -14.41 -19.43
N GLN A 196 -1.56 -14.46 -18.89
CA GLN A 196 -1.11 -15.45 -17.92
C GLN A 196 -1.30 -14.96 -16.47
N GLY A 197 -1.86 -13.75 -16.29
CA GLY A 197 -2.08 -13.13 -15.00
C GLY A 197 -0.80 -12.65 -14.33
N LYS A 198 0.26 -12.35 -15.09
CA LYS A 198 1.47 -11.68 -14.57
C LYS A 198 1.29 -10.17 -14.60
N PRO A 199 1.72 -9.45 -13.56
CA PRO A 199 1.59 -8.00 -13.50
C PRO A 199 2.53 -7.31 -14.50
N LEU A 200 2.01 -6.28 -15.15
CA LEU A 200 2.70 -5.39 -16.07
C LEU A 200 2.50 -3.95 -15.60
N PHE A 201 3.60 -3.22 -15.51
CA PHE A 201 3.65 -1.88 -14.96
C PHE A 201 3.94 -0.87 -16.06
N GLY A 202 3.02 0.09 -16.22
CA GLY A 202 3.10 1.13 -17.23
C GLY A 202 2.59 0.71 -18.61
N GLY A 203 2.62 1.66 -19.53
CA GLY A 203 2.06 1.57 -20.87
C GLY A 203 1.67 2.95 -21.38
N LYS A 204 1.24 3.06 -22.65
CA LYS A 204 0.85 4.34 -23.28
C LYS A 204 -0.54 4.83 -22.82
N PHE A 205 -0.70 4.96 -21.50
CA PHE A 205 -1.93 5.32 -20.83
C PHE A 205 -2.08 6.82 -20.60
N PHE A 206 -1.03 7.62 -20.80
CA PHE A 206 -1.04 9.04 -20.48
C PHE A 206 -1.07 9.87 -21.76
N THR A 207 -1.92 10.90 -21.81
CA THR A 207 -1.94 11.86 -22.91
C THR A 207 -1.94 13.27 -22.34
N TYR A 208 -0.87 14.00 -22.60
CA TYR A 208 -0.66 15.39 -22.17
C TYR A 208 0.23 16.14 -23.14
N THR A 209 0.13 17.47 -23.14
CA THR A 209 1.02 18.32 -23.93
C THR A 209 2.43 18.30 -23.34
N GLN A 210 3.44 18.28 -24.20
CA GLN A 210 4.84 18.34 -23.78
C GLN A 210 5.08 19.54 -22.86
N ASP A 211 5.75 19.29 -21.75
CA ASP A 211 6.02 20.25 -20.68
C ASP A 211 7.39 19.91 -20.09
N SER A 212 8.21 20.93 -19.85
CA SER A 212 9.57 20.77 -19.31
C SER A 212 9.61 20.12 -17.93
N ILE A 213 8.56 20.27 -17.11
CA ILE A 213 8.49 19.69 -15.78
C ILE A 213 7.83 18.30 -15.76
N LYS A 214 7.31 17.80 -16.88
CA LYS A 214 6.66 16.48 -16.97
C LYS A 214 7.55 15.53 -17.80
N PRO A 215 7.38 14.20 -17.68
CA PRO A 215 8.11 13.26 -18.54
C PRO A 215 7.81 13.53 -20.03
N ALA A 216 8.76 13.23 -20.92
CA ALA A 216 8.49 13.39 -22.35
C ALA A 216 7.52 12.33 -22.86
N GLN A 217 6.65 12.70 -23.79
CA GLN A 217 5.76 11.76 -24.46
C GLN A 217 6.52 10.98 -25.56
N PRO A 218 6.26 9.67 -25.75
CA PRO A 218 5.32 8.84 -25.00
C PRO A 218 5.86 8.45 -23.62
N ALA A 219 5.06 8.68 -22.57
CA ALA A 219 5.41 8.31 -21.20
C ALA A 219 4.65 7.06 -20.77
N PHE A 220 5.38 6.03 -20.32
CA PHE A 220 4.80 4.77 -19.84
C PHE A 220 4.35 4.83 -18.38
N ARG A 221 4.83 5.84 -17.66
CA ARG A 221 4.49 6.20 -16.29
C ARG A 221 4.64 7.71 -16.15
N PHE A 222 3.87 8.32 -15.25
CA PHE A 222 3.93 9.76 -15.00
C PHE A 222 4.61 10.02 -13.66
N CYS A 223 5.41 11.08 -13.58
CA CYS A 223 6.12 11.47 -12.38
C CYS A 223 6.15 12.98 -12.24
N LEU A 224 5.95 13.47 -11.03
CA LEU A 224 6.28 14.82 -10.62
C LEU A 224 7.39 14.75 -9.57
N GLU A 225 8.51 15.39 -9.88
CA GLU A 225 9.61 15.61 -8.96
C GLU A 225 9.59 17.07 -8.49
N PHE A 226 9.67 17.29 -7.19
CA PHE A 226 9.57 18.61 -6.58
C PHE A 226 10.47 18.72 -5.35
N LYS A 227 10.61 19.94 -4.83
CA LYS A 227 11.38 20.25 -3.63
C LYS A 227 10.97 19.38 -2.45
N LYS A 228 11.96 18.80 -1.77
CA LYS A 228 11.75 18.03 -0.54
C LYS A 228 10.87 18.83 0.43
N GLN A 229 9.92 18.15 1.09
CA GLN A 229 8.99 18.74 2.06
C GLN A 229 8.00 19.80 1.52
N ALA A 230 7.98 20.10 0.22
CA ALA A 230 7.02 21.08 -0.33
C ALA A 230 5.55 20.58 -0.36
N GLY A 231 5.30 19.30 -0.07
CA GLY A 231 3.95 18.78 0.16
C GLY A 231 3.02 18.82 -1.05
N ALA A 232 3.52 18.62 -2.27
CA ALA A 232 2.69 18.68 -3.47
C ALA A 232 1.56 17.64 -3.45
N LYS A 233 0.31 18.12 -3.56
CA LYS A 233 -0.87 17.27 -3.71
C LYS A 233 -0.74 16.43 -4.96
N PHE A 234 -1.07 15.14 -4.82
CA PHE A 234 -1.21 14.20 -5.93
C PHE A 234 -2.11 13.08 -5.41
N ASN A 235 -3.38 13.07 -5.78
CA ASN A 235 -4.28 11.99 -5.36
C ASN A 235 -5.51 11.89 -6.27
N TYR A 236 -6.24 10.78 -6.14
CA TYR A 236 -7.56 10.64 -6.74
C TYR A 236 -8.63 11.39 -5.95
N ASP A 237 -9.43 12.16 -6.65
CA ASP A 237 -10.64 12.78 -6.15
C ASP A 237 -11.86 11.99 -6.68
N PRO A 238 -12.61 11.31 -5.80
CA PRO A 238 -13.75 10.50 -6.20
C PRO A 238 -14.98 11.33 -6.62
N GLU A 239 -15.11 12.58 -6.16
CA GLU A 239 -16.22 13.46 -6.55
C GLU A 239 -16.01 14.00 -7.96
N LEU A 240 -14.76 14.33 -8.30
CA LEU A 240 -14.38 14.82 -9.63
C LEU A 240 -14.13 13.70 -10.64
N ASP A 241 -14.00 12.44 -10.19
CA ASP A 241 -13.55 11.28 -10.97
C ASP A 241 -12.17 11.50 -11.65
N LYS A 242 -11.28 12.22 -10.97
CA LYS A 242 -9.99 12.68 -11.52
C LYS A 242 -8.84 12.39 -10.59
N ILE A 243 -7.66 12.18 -11.15
CA ILE A 243 -6.41 12.30 -10.39
C ILE A 243 -6.03 13.77 -10.41
N VAL A 244 -6.07 14.43 -9.27
CA VAL A 244 -5.78 15.85 -9.08
C VAL A 244 -4.39 16.01 -8.49
N PHE A 245 -3.60 16.91 -9.07
CA PHE A 245 -2.25 17.19 -8.60
C PHE A 245 -1.92 18.67 -8.65
N ALA A 246 -1.05 19.11 -7.75
CA ALA A 246 -0.64 20.50 -7.66
C ALA A 246 0.10 20.93 -8.93
N HIS A 247 -0.25 22.10 -9.44
CA HIS A 247 0.58 22.81 -10.40
C HIS A 247 1.89 23.24 -9.73
N LEU A 248 3.01 23.00 -10.39
CA LEU A 248 4.34 23.28 -9.85
C LEU A 248 5.01 24.45 -10.58
N VAL A 249 5.65 25.32 -9.80
CA VAL A 249 6.48 26.43 -10.31
C VAL A 249 7.86 26.38 -9.68
N SER A 250 8.89 26.89 -10.37
CA SER A 250 10.25 26.98 -9.83
C SER A 250 10.42 28.25 -9.01
N GLU A 251 10.94 28.12 -7.78
CA GLU A 251 11.35 29.27 -6.96
C GLU A 251 12.51 30.06 -7.57
N THR A 252 13.34 29.42 -8.41
CA THR A 252 14.52 30.03 -9.05
C THR A 252 14.27 30.46 -10.49
N GLY A 253 13.12 30.09 -11.06
CA GLY A 253 12.80 30.23 -12.49
C GLY A 253 13.42 29.13 -13.37
N GLU A 254 14.32 28.29 -12.84
CA GLU A 254 14.96 27.20 -13.58
C GLU A 254 14.21 25.87 -13.35
N VAL A 255 13.38 25.50 -14.31
CA VAL A 255 12.53 24.30 -14.25
C VAL A 255 13.30 22.98 -14.35
N LYS A 256 14.55 22.99 -14.84
CA LYS A 256 15.41 21.79 -14.83
C LYS A 256 15.85 21.42 -13.43
N GLU A 257 15.93 22.40 -12.52
CA GLU A 257 16.22 22.17 -11.11
C GLU A 257 14.97 21.65 -10.40
N ARG A 258 14.71 20.35 -10.49
CA ARG A 258 13.48 19.73 -9.94
C ARG A 258 13.30 19.97 -8.44
N PHE A 259 14.39 20.09 -7.70
CA PHE A 259 14.40 20.43 -6.27
C PHE A 259 13.97 21.87 -5.96
N SER A 260 13.77 22.74 -6.96
CA SER A 260 13.25 24.12 -6.80
C SER A 260 11.75 24.22 -7.04
N LEU A 261 11.12 23.14 -7.52
CA LEU A 261 9.70 23.13 -7.86
C LEU A 261 8.85 23.04 -6.60
N ILE A 262 7.89 23.94 -6.46
CA ILE A 262 6.93 24.01 -5.34
C ILE A 262 5.49 24.13 -5.84
N PRO A 263 4.49 23.70 -5.05
CA PRO A 263 3.08 23.93 -5.35
C PRO A 263 2.73 25.42 -5.45
N TYR A 264 1.98 25.80 -6.49
CA TYR A 264 1.58 27.20 -6.73
C TYR A 264 0.16 27.54 -6.23
N GLY A 265 -0.59 26.55 -5.77
CA GLY A 265 -1.96 26.72 -5.26
C GLY A 265 -3.08 26.50 -6.30
N THR A 266 -2.73 26.30 -7.56
CA THR A 266 -3.66 25.78 -8.58
C THR A 266 -3.46 24.29 -8.82
N TYR A 267 -4.44 23.65 -9.43
CA TYR A 267 -4.44 22.21 -9.66
C TYR A 267 -4.61 21.87 -11.14
N GLU A 268 -3.89 20.84 -11.54
CA GLU A 268 -4.05 20.13 -12.79
C GLU A 268 -4.70 18.77 -12.51
N GLY A 269 -5.12 18.05 -13.55
CA GLY A 269 -5.62 16.70 -13.35
C GLY A 269 -5.53 15.78 -14.53
N PHE A 270 -5.84 14.52 -14.27
CA PHE A 270 -6.04 13.50 -15.27
C PHE A 270 -7.45 12.92 -15.11
N ARG A 271 -8.22 12.88 -16.20
CA ARG A 271 -9.48 12.12 -16.27
C ARG A 271 -9.31 10.86 -17.09
N TRP A 272 -10.00 9.78 -16.71
CA TRP A 272 -9.97 8.54 -17.48
C TRP A 272 -10.93 8.61 -18.66
N GLN A 273 -10.44 8.41 -19.88
CA GLN A 273 -11.23 8.38 -21.10
C GLN A 273 -10.62 7.39 -22.09
N ASN A 274 -11.43 6.46 -22.63
CA ASN A 274 -11.05 5.53 -23.69
C ASN A 274 -9.75 4.75 -23.42
N GLY A 275 -9.60 4.25 -22.18
CA GLY A 275 -8.43 3.47 -21.77
C GLY A 275 -7.18 4.31 -21.48
N LYS A 276 -7.32 5.63 -21.33
CA LYS A 276 -6.21 6.56 -21.08
C LYS A 276 -6.56 7.61 -20.03
N TRP A 277 -5.56 8.09 -19.33
CA TRP A 277 -5.56 9.31 -18.54
C TRP A 277 -5.26 10.50 -19.44
N ILE A 278 -6.28 11.34 -19.65
CA ILE A 278 -6.21 12.56 -20.44
C ILE A 278 -6.01 13.74 -19.49
N HIS A 279 -4.95 14.52 -19.74
CA HIS A 279 -4.58 15.66 -18.92
C HIS A 279 -5.52 16.84 -19.11
N GLU A 280 -5.82 17.49 -18.00
CA GLU A 280 -6.58 18.73 -17.89
C GLU A 280 -5.72 19.76 -17.18
N LYS A 281 -5.45 20.87 -17.86
CA LYS A 281 -4.54 21.92 -17.35
C LYS A 281 -5.08 22.66 -16.14
N ASN A 282 -6.40 22.74 -16.00
CA ASN A 282 -7.04 23.41 -14.88
C ASN A 282 -8.13 22.48 -14.34
N VAL A 283 -8.10 22.24 -13.04
CA VAL A 283 -9.18 21.58 -12.29
C VAL A 283 -9.64 22.54 -11.21
N ASP A 284 -10.88 23.01 -11.33
CA ASP A 284 -11.53 23.75 -10.26
C ASP A 284 -11.85 22.76 -9.14
N GLU A 285 -11.09 22.83 -8.05
CA GLU A 285 -11.38 22.04 -6.86
C GLU A 285 -12.50 22.74 -6.10
N VAL A 286 -13.63 22.05 -5.92
CA VAL A 286 -14.64 22.50 -4.96
C VAL A 286 -14.01 22.26 -3.58
N ASP A 287 -13.79 23.32 -2.81
CA ASP A 287 -13.23 23.22 -1.46
C ASP A 287 -13.88 22.04 -0.71
N PRO A 288 -13.09 21.12 -0.14
CA PRO A 288 -13.66 19.97 0.54
C PRO A 288 -14.58 20.47 1.65
N LYS A 289 -15.84 20.01 1.64
CA LYS A 289 -16.76 20.30 2.74
C LYS A 289 -16.09 19.84 4.03
N PRO A 290 -16.08 20.66 5.10
CA PRO A 290 -15.44 20.29 6.34
C PRO A 290 -15.97 18.92 6.79
N VAL A 291 -15.06 17.98 6.99
CA VAL A 291 -15.39 16.67 7.58
C VAL A 291 -16.00 16.96 8.95
N PRO A 292 -17.23 16.51 9.25
CA PRO A 292 -17.80 16.69 10.58
C PRO A 292 -16.86 16.03 11.58
N ILE A 293 -16.29 16.83 12.47
CA ILE A 293 -15.61 16.31 13.65
C ILE A 293 -16.74 15.77 14.52
N ASN A 294 -16.93 14.46 14.55
CA ASN A 294 -17.79 13.82 15.54
C ASN A 294 -17.22 14.16 16.92
N GLN A 295 -17.98 14.94 17.69
CA GLN A 295 -17.74 15.24 19.10
C GLN A 295 -17.94 14.00 19.97
#